data_AF-A0A349DEM8-F1
#
_entry.id   AF-A0A349DEM8-F1
#
_cell.length_a   1.000
_cell.length_b   1.000
_cell.length_c   1.000
_cell.angle_alpha   90.00
_cell.angle_beta   90.00
_cell.angle_gamma   90.00
#
_symmetry.space_group_name_H-M   'P 1'
#
loop_
_entity.id
_entity.type
_entity.pdbx_description
1 polymer ?
#
loop_
_entity_poly.entity_id
_entity_poly.type
_entity_poly.pdbx_seq_one_letter_code
_entity_poly.pdbx_strand_id
1 'polypeptide(L)' 'KLVIIDEIQLRPELFPLLRSIIDEDRRNGRFLILGSASPELLNKSSQSLAGRICYHELSPFSLFEVGAGNV' A
#
# COMPACT_ATOMS: atom_id res chain seq x y z
N LYS A 1 2.84 5.04 16.28
CA LYS A 1 2.02 3.82 16.04
C LYS A 1 1.81 3.69 14.54
N LEU A 2 2.05 2.50 13.98
CA LEU A 2 1.79 2.16 12.58
C LEU A 2 0.32 1.75 12.42
N VAL A 3 -0.33 2.22 11.36
CA VAL A 3 -1.66 1.75 10.94
C VAL A 3 -1.51 1.01 9.62
N ILE A 4 -2.04 -0.21 9.54
CA ILE A 4 -2.00 -1.04 8.35
C ILE A 4 -3.41 -1.07 7.74
N ILE A 5 -3.52 -0.80 6.45
CA ILE A 5 -4.77 -0.83 5.70
C ILE A 5 -4.58 -1.86 4.60
N ASP A 6 -5.34 -2.94 4.67
CA ASP A 6 -5.26 -4.03 3.70
C ASP A 6 -6.32 -3.89 2.60
N GLU A 7 -5.99 -4.40 1.41
CA GLU A 7 -6.81 -4.38 0.20
C GLU A 7 -7.47 -3.02 -0.08
N ILE A 8 -6.68 -1.94 -0.04
CA ILE A 8 -7.19 -0.57 -0.15
C ILE A 8 -7.95 -0.29 -1.46
N GLN A 9 -7.74 -1.08 -2.51
CA GLN A 9 -8.48 -0.99 -3.77
C GLN A 9 -9.98 -1.25 -3.61
N LEU A 10 -10.40 -1.91 -2.53
CA LEU A 10 -11.81 -2.07 -2.19
C LEU A 10 -12.45 -0.76 -1.69
N ARG A 11 -11.62 0.19 -1.21
CA ARG A 11 -12.04 1.47 -0.60
C ARG A 11 -11.18 2.65 -1.12
N PRO A 12 -11.14 2.91 -2.43
CA PRO A 12 -10.27 3.94 -3.02
C PRO A 12 -10.60 5.37 -2.55
N GLU A 13 -11.81 5.61 -2.05
CA GLU A 13 -12.21 6.89 -1.46
C GLU A 13 -11.45 7.25 -0.18
N LEU A 14 -10.66 6.32 0.39
CA LEU A 14 -9.80 6.60 1.53
C LEU A 14 -8.56 7.42 1.15
N PHE A 15 -8.14 7.46 -0.12
CA PHE A 15 -6.92 8.19 -0.52
C PHE A 15 -6.97 9.69 -0.19
N PRO A 16 -8.05 10.44 -0.51
CA PRO A 16 -8.17 11.85 -0.11
C PRO A 16 -8.15 12.05 1.42
N LEU A 17 -8.79 11.16 2.17
CA LEU A 17 -8.80 11.22 3.64
C LEU A 17 -7.40 11.00 4.21
N LEU A 18 -6.69 9.99 3.71
CA LEU A 18 -5.30 9.70 4.10
C LEU A 18 -4.39 10.88 3.78
N ARG A 19 -4.56 11.54 2.64
CA ARG A 19 -3.80 12.75 2.29
C ARG A 19 -3.95 13.83 3.35
N SER A 20 -5.19 14.17 3.74
CA SER A 20 -5.44 15.19 4.78
C SER A 20 -4.74 14.83 6.09
N ILE A 21 -4.94 13.59 6.55
CA ILE A 21 -4.39 13.12 7.82
C ILE A 21 -2.85 13.07 7.79
N ILE A 22 -2.25 12.72 6.65
CA ILE A 22 -0.78 12.72 6.46
C ILE A 22 -0.24 14.15 6.47
N ASP A 23 -0.94 15.09 5.83
CA ASP A 23 -0.49 16.48 5.76
C ASP A 23 -0.53 17.18 7.14
N GLU A 24 -1.46 16.80 8.02
CA GLU A 24 -1.53 17.29 9.41
C GLU A 24 -0.35 16.83 10.28
N ASP A 25 0.17 15.62 10.06
CA ASP A 25 1.31 15.06 10.80
C ASP A 25 2.14 14.16 9.88
N ARG A 26 3.13 14.81 9.24
CA ARG A 26 4.03 14.22 8.25
C ARG A 26 5.12 13.40 8.93
N ARG A 27 4.79 12.13 9.19
CA ARG A 27 5.69 11.16 9.80
C ARG A 27 5.81 9.90 8.97
N ASN A 28 7.05 9.56 8.60
CA ASN A 28 7.34 8.35 7.83
C ASN A 28 6.90 7.09 8.59
N GLY A 29 6.43 6.08 7.85
CA GLY A 29 6.00 4.81 8.43
C GLY A 29 4.76 4.89 9.32
N ARG A 30 3.97 5.97 9.23
CA ARG A 30 2.69 6.07 9.96
C ARG A 30 1.61 5.17 9.39
N PHE A 31 1.62 4.99 8.06
CA PHE A 31 0.67 4.16 7.33
C PHE A 31 1.40 3.17 6.45
N LEU A 32 0.95 1.91 6.47
CA LEU A 32 1.30 0.88 5.52
C LEU A 32 0.02 0.51 4.76
N ILE A 33 0.08 0.66 3.45
CA ILE A 33 -1.04 0.37 2.56
C ILE A 33 -0.69 -0.92 1.83
N LEU A 34 -1.56 -1.92 1.97
CA LEU A 34 -1.45 -3.19 1.29
C LEU A 34 -2.60 -3.30 0.26
N GLY A 35 -2.35 -4.12 -0.74
CA GLY A 35 -3.34 -4.48 -1.74
C GLY A 35 -2.71 -5.21 -2.90
N SER A 36 -3.51 -6.05 -3.55
CA SER A 36 -3.15 -6.56 -4.87
C SER A 36 -2.87 -5.37 -5.80
N ALA A 37 -1.63 -5.25 -6.28
CA ALA A 37 -1.13 -4.09 -7.02
C ALA A 37 -1.72 -4.01 -8.43
N SER A 38 -3.03 -3.74 -8.54
CA SER A 38 -3.63 -3.47 -9.84
C SER A 38 -3.07 -2.16 -10.41
N PRO A 39 -2.81 -2.07 -11.72
CA PRO A 39 -2.33 -0.82 -12.35
C PRO A 39 -3.24 0.38 -12.07
N GLU A 40 -4.54 0.13 -11.95
CA GLU A 40 -5.56 1.14 -11.62
C GLU A 40 -5.37 1.69 -10.21
N LEU A 41 -5.02 0.83 -9.24
CA LEU A 41 -4.72 1.24 -7.88
C LEU A 41 -3.47 2.11 -7.82
N LEU A 42 -2.41 1.70 -8.51
CA LEU A 42 -1.15 2.45 -8.60
C LEU A 42 -1.38 3.85 -9.19
N ASN A 43 -2.17 3.95 -10.27
CA ASN A 43 -2.49 5.23 -10.90
C ASN A 43 -3.29 6.16 -9.98
N LYS A 44 -4.38 5.68 -9.36
CA LYS A 44 -5.23 6.49 -8.48
C LYS A 44 -4.51 6.93 -7.19
N SER A 45 -3.75 6.02 -6.60
CA SER A 45 -2.97 6.29 -5.39
C SER A 45 -1.84 7.29 -5.66
N SER A 46 -1.16 7.16 -6.80
CA SER A 46 -0.03 8.03 -7.17
C SER A 46 -0.48 9.48 -7.34
N GLN A 47 -1.63 9.71 -7.99
CA GLN A 47 -2.19 11.06 -8.12
C GLN A 47 -2.63 11.63 -6.76
N SER A 48 -3.27 10.82 -5.92
CA SER A 48 -3.84 11.29 -4.65
C SER A 48 -2.79 11.53 -3.56
N LEU A 49 -1.71 10.73 -3.54
CA LEU A 49 -0.66 10.74 -2.52
C LEU A 49 0.73 11.09 -3.09
N ALA A 50 0.79 11.79 -4.23
CA ALA A 50 2.05 12.24 -4.82
C ALA A 50 2.96 12.93 -3.78
N GLY A 51 4.23 12.50 -3.72
CA GLY A 51 5.23 12.99 -2.77
C GLY A 51 4.99 12.62 -1.31
N ARG A 52 4.07 11.70 -1.03
CA ARG A 52 3.69 11.24 0.33
C ARG A 52 3.67 9.72 0.48
N ILE A 53 3.85 8.99 -0.61
CA ILE A 53 3.85 7.53 -0.65
C ILE A 53 5.10 7.02 -1.37
N CYS A 54 5.60 5.87 -0.92
CA CYS A 54 6.58 5.07 -1.62
C CYS A 54 5.96 3.70 -1.92
N TYR A 55 6.24 3.16 -3.09
CA TYR A 55 5.74 1.84 -3.50
C TYR A 55 6.83 0.79 -3.32
N HIS A 56 6.42 -0.37 -2.84
CA HIS A 56 7.26 -1.55 -2.78
C HIS A 56 6.47 -2.73 -3.34
N GLU A 57 6.90 -3.24 -4.49
CA GLU A 57 6.30 -4.41 -5.10
C GLU A 57 6.97 -5.66 -4.55
N LEU A 58 6.15 -6.62 -4.12
CA LEU A 58 6.62 -7.91 -3.67
C LEU A 58 6.41 -8.93 -4.79
N SER A 59 7.47 -9.68 -5.10
CA SER A 59 7.35 -10.82 -5.99
C SER A 59 6.54 -11.93 -5.31
N PRO A 60 5.85 -12.80 -6.09
CA PRO A 60 5.33 -14.04 -5.56
C PRO A 60 6.45 -14.87 -4.92
N PHE A 61 6.08 -15.75 -4.00
CA PHE A 61 7.04 -16.71 -3.45
C PHE A 61 7.65 -17.58 -4.55
N SER A 62 8.96 -17.72 -4.51
CA SER A 62 9.69 -18.72 -5.29
C SER A 62 9.49 -20.12 -4.71
N LEU A 63 9.74 -21.14 -5.52
CA LEU A 63 9.64 -22.55 -5.07
C LEU A 63 10.55 -22.87 -3.87
N PHE A 64 11.62 -22.10 -3.68
CA PHE A 64 12.54 -22.26 -2.54
C PHE A 64 12.02 -21.60 -1.25
N GLU A 65 11.04 -20.70 -1.34
CA GLU A 65 10.47 -19.97 -0.19
C GLU A 65 9.20 -20.64 0.38
N VAL A 66 8.53 -21.48 -0.40
CA VAL A 66 7.27 -22.12 0.03
C VAL A 66 7.48 -23.33 0.96
N GLY A 67 8.71 -23.85 1.07
CA GLY A 67 9.04 -25.01 1.90
C GLY A 67 8.62 -26.34 1.25
N ALA A 68 9.30 -27.44 1.64
CA ALA A 68 9.19 -28.74 0.97
C ALA A 68 7.80 -29.39 0.95
N GLY A 69 6.86 -28.92 1.78
CA GLY A 69 5.49 -29.43 1.85
C GLY A 69 4.46 -28.68 1.00
N ASN A 70 4.85 -27.58 0.34
CA ASN A 70 3.95 -26.71 -0.43
C ASN A 70 4.36 -26.60 -1.91
N VAL A 71 5.30 -27.44 -2.35
CA VAL A 71 5.68 -27.64 -3.76
C VAL A 71 4.92 -28.80 -4.38
#